data_AF-A0A959UR65-F1
#
_entry.id   AF-A0A959UR65-F1
#
_cell.length_a   1.000
_cell.length_b   1.000
_cell.length_c   1.000
_cell.angle_alpha   90.00
_cell.angle_beta   90.00
_cell.angle_gamma   90.00
#
_symmetry.space_group_name_H-M   'P 1'
#
loop_
_entity.id
_entity.type
_entity.pdbx_description
1 polymer ?
#
loop_
_entity_poly.entity_id
_entity_poly.type
_entity_poly.pdbx_seq_one_letter_code
_entity_poly.pdbx_strand_id
1 'polypeptide(L)'
;MTANEIRQAFLDHFAQRDHRIVPSAPMVIKDDPTLMFTNAGMNPFKDIFLGNREPADRRVADTQKCLRVSGKHNDLEEVGIDTYHHTMFEMLGNWSFGDYFKAEAIQWAWELLVDTFQIDPARLYVTYFGGDEADGLEPDTEARDLWKKHLPEDRIMPFSRKDNFW
;
A
#
# COMPACT_ATOMS: atom_id res chain seq x y z
N MET A 1 19.26 -10.21 2.59
CA MET A 1 18.24 -10.85 1.73
C MET A 1 18.43 -10.35 0.31
N THR A 2 18.30 -11.22 -0.70
CA THR A 2 18.22 -10.83 -2.11
C THR A 2 16.85 -10.22 -2.42
N ALA A 3 16.70 -9.52 -3.55
CA ALA A 3 15.40 -8.98 -3.96
C ALA A 3 14.32 -10.08 -4.09
N ASN A 4 14.69 -11.27 -4.54
CA ASN A 4 13.78 -12.40 -4.66
C ASN A 4 13.37 -12.95 -3.28
N GLU A 5 14.30 -13.01 -2.33
CA GLU A 5 14.00 -13.41 -0.95
C GLU A 5 13.10 -12.40 -0.24
N ILE A 6 13.28 -11.09 -0.48
CA ILE A 6 12.42 -10.03 0.08
C ILE A 6 10.99 -10.17 -0.47
N ARG A 7 10.86 -10.36 -1.79
CA ARG A 7 9.55 -10.59 -2.43
C ARG A 7 8.87 -11.84 -1.85
N GLN A 8 9.60 -12.95 -1.72
CA GLN A 8 9.03 -14.18 -1.19
C GLN A 8 8.64 -14.05 0.28
N ALA A 9 9.47 -13.42 1.10
CA ALA A 9 9.18 -13.18 2.52
C ALA A 9 7.92 -12.33 2.72
N PHE A 10 7.69 -11.32 1.87
CA PHE A 10 6.44 -10.57 1.87
C PHE A 10 5.22 -11.47 1.59
N LEU A 11 5.28 -12.28 0.52
CA LEU A 11 4.18 -13.16 0.14
C LEU A 11 3.92 -14.23 1.22
N ASP A 12 4.98 -14.83 1.77
CA ASP A 12 4.87 -15.82 2.85
C ASP A 12 4.27 -15.20 4.12
N HIS A 13 4.68 -13.98 4.46
CA HIS A 13 4.16 -13.25 5.62
C HIS A 13 2.64 -13.07 5.53
N PHE A 14 2.11 -12.67 4.38
CA PHE A 14 0.67 -12.50 4.22
C PHE A 14 -0.08 -13.82 3.99
N ALA A 15 0.54 -14.82 3.36
CA ALA A 15 -0.01 -16.17 3.26
C ALA A 15 -0.25 -16.79 4.65
N GLN A 16 0.64 -16.56 5.61
CA GLN A 16 0.47 -16.99 7.02
C GLN A 16 -0.68 -16.27 7.74
N ARG A 17 -1.18 -15.17 7.18
CA ARG A 17 -2.32 -14.38 7.68
C ARG A 17 -3.59 -14.62 6.85
N ASP A 18 -3.66 -15.78 6.22
CA ASP A 18 -4.78 -16.24 5.38
C ASP A 18 -5.04 -15.38 4.14
N HIS A 19 -4.05 -14.63 3.65
CA HIS A 19 -4.18 -13.97 2.36
C HIS A 19 -3.97 -14.96 1.23
N ARG A 20 -4.90 -14.98 0.29
CA ARG A 20 -4.69 -15.67 -0.97
C ARG A 20 -3.61 -14.95 -1.76
N ILE A 21 -2.55 -15.67 -2.11
CA ILE A 21 -1.54 -15.14 -3.03
C ILE A 21 -2.05 -15.26 -4.46
N VAL A 22 -2.17 -14.13 -5.15
CA VAL A 22 -2.65 -14.05 -6.54
C VAL A 22 -1.53 -13.57 -7.47
N PRO A 23 -1.56 -13.94 -8.76
CA PRO A 23 -0.60 -13.42 -9.71
C PRO A 23 -0.90 -11.95 -10.03
N SER A 24 0.16 -11.19 -10.29
CA SER A 24 0.07 -9.84 -10.85
C SER A 24 -0.80 -9.81 -12.11
N ALA A 25 -1.74 -8.87 -12.13
CA ALA A 25 -2.54 -8.57 -13.30
C ALA A 25 -1.69 -8.02 -14.46
N PRO A 26 -2.20 -8.09 -15.71
CA PRO A 26 -1.55 -7.47 -16.85
C PRO A 26 -1.27 -5.98 -16.64
N MET A 27 -0.17 -5.50 -17.22
CA MET A 27 0.23 -4.09 -17.14
C MET A 27 -0.68 -3.18 -17.96
N VAL A 28 -1.18 -3.67 -19.09
CA VAL A 28 -2.10 -2.92 -19.96
C VAL A 28 -3.53 -3.28 -19.58
N ILE A 29 -4.31 -2.27 -19.23
CA ILE A 29 -5.73 -2.43 -18.90
C ILE A 29 -6.52 -2.18 -20.18
N LYS A 30 -7.26 -3.19 -20.64
CA LYS A 30 -8.02 -3.11 -21.90
C LYS A 30 -9.41 -2.49 -21.72
N ASP A 31 -9.96 -2.59 -20.52
CA ASP A 31 -11.38 -2.32 -20.24
C ASP A 31 -11.60 -1.06 -19.40
N ASP A 32 -10.55 -0.31 -19.05
CA ASP A 32 -10.65 1.00 -18.37
C ASP A 32 -10.10 2.12 -19.27
N PRO A 33 -10.96 2.89 -19.96
CA PRO A 33 -10.51 3.96 -20.84
C PRO A 33 -9.87 5.15 -20.09
N THR A 34 -9.99 5.18 -18.76
CA THR A 34 -9.41 6.23 -17.91
C THR A 34 -8.04 5.87 -17.36
N LEU A 35 -7.65 4.58 -17.44
CA LEU A 35 -6.39 4.07 -16.91
C LEU A 35 -5.70 3.17 -17.93
N MET A 36 -4.73 3.71 -18.65
CA MET A 36 -4.01 3.01 -19.72
C MET A 36 -3.10 1.88 -19.19
N PHE A 37 -2.53 2.07 -18.01
CA PHE A 37 -1.61 1.12 -17.38
C PHE A 37 -1.93 0.90 -15.90
N THR A 38 -1.70 -0.31 -15.42
CA THR A 38 -1.75 -0.63 -13.99
C THR A 38 -0.66 0.15 -13.26
N ASN A 39 -1.06 1.16 -12.47
CA ASN A 39 -0.16 2.04 -11.73
C ASN A 39 -0.06 1.67 -10.24
N ALA A 40 -0.94 0.79 -9.76
CA ALA A 40 -0.98 0.27 -8.41
C ALA A 40 -1.57 -1.15 -8.36
N GLY A 41 -1.19 -1.92 -7.33
CA GLY A 41 -1.74 -3.26 -7.07
C GLY A 41 -3.25 -3.30 -6.83
N MET A 42 -3.85 -2.16 -6.48
CA MET A 42 -5.29 -2.02 -6.26
C MET A 42 -6.14 -2.13 -7.54
N ASN A 43 -5.60 -1.78 -8.71
CA ASN A 43 -6.42 -1.51 -9.90
C ASN A 43 -7.28 -2.73 -10.33
N PRO A 44 -6.76 -3.97 -10.28
CA PRO A 44 -7.53 -5.18 -10.60
C PRO A 44 -8.69 -5.47 -9.63
N PHE A 45 -8.69 -4.83 -8.46
CA PHE A 45 -9.68 -5.02 -7.39
C PHE A 45 -10.69 -3.88 -7.27
N LYS A 46 -10.61 -2.86 -8.15
CA LYS A 46 -11.51 -1.68 -8.15
C LYS A 46 -12.99 -2.05 -8.05
N ASP A 47 -13.45 -3.02 -8.85
CA ASP A 47 -14.85 -3.44 -8.85
C ASP A 47 -15.30 -4.11 -7.55
N ILE A 48 -14.37 -4.72 -6.81
CA ILE A 48 -14.66 -5.29 -5.49
C ILE A 48 -14.85 -4.16 -4.48
N PHE A 49 -13.94 -3.18 -4.46
CA PHE A 49 -14.05 -2.03 -3.55
C PHE A 49 -15.31 -1.18 -3.80
N LEU A 50 -15.76 -1.11 -5.04
CA LEU A 50 -17.01 -0.41 -5.40
C LEU A 50 -18.28 -1.23 -5.13
N GLY A 51 -18.16 -2.50 -4.74
CA GLY A 51 -19.30 -3.40 -4.53
C GLY A 51 -19.96 -3.90 -5.82
N ASN A 52 -19.31 -3.70 -6.98
CA ASN A 52 -19.80 -4.17 -8.28
C ASN A 52 -19.54 -5.68 -8.49
N ARG A 53 -18.61 -6.26 -7.72
CA ARG A 53 -18.22 -7.67 -7.77
C ARG A 53 -17.92 -8.20 -6.39
N GLU A 54 -18.48 -9.36 -6.04
CA GLU A 54 -18.12 -10.06 -4.80
C GLU A 54 -16.66 -10.57 -4.85
N PRO A 55 -15.89 -10.43 -3.76
CA PRO A 55 -14.55 -10.98 -3.68
C PRO A 55 -14.60 -12.52 -3.64
N ALA A 56 -13.75 -13.18 -4.43
CA ALA A 56 -13.57 -14.64 -4.34
C ALA A 56 -12.87 -15.05 -3.03
N ASP A 57 -11.92 -14.22 -2.58
CA ASP A 57 -11.19 -14.35 -1.34
C ASP A 57 -11.28 -13.02 -0.59
N ARG A 58 -11.56 -13.04 0.71
CA ARG A 58 -11.68 -11.82 1.53
C ARG A 58 -10.34 -11.13 1.82
N ARG A 59 -9.24 -11.87 1.68
CA ARG A 59 -7.88 -11.39 1.89
C ARG A 59 -7.01 -11.82 0.74
N VAL A 60 -6.28 -10.88 0.15
CA VAL A 60 -5.42 -11.14 -1.01
C VAL A 60 -4.09 -10.42 -0.85
N ALA A 61 -2.99 -11.04 -1.28
CA ALA A 61 -1.71 -10.37 -1.39
C ALA A 61 -1.00 -10.73 -2.71
N ASP A 62 -0.22 -9.79 -3.25
CA ASP A 62 0.53 -10.00 -4.49
C ASP A 62 1.80 -9.12 -4.59
N THR A 63 2.48 -9.26 -5.72
CA THR A 63 3.50 -8.33 -6.21
C THR A 63 3.10 -7.83 -7.60
N GLN A 64 2.45 -6.67 -7.69
CA GLN A 64 1.94 -6.12 -8.94
C GLN A 64 3.04 -5.40 -9.72
N LYS A 65 3.17 -5.72 -11.01
CA LYS A 65 3.95 -4.92 -11.96
C LYS A 65 3.23 -3.60 -12.24
N CYS A 66 3.83 -2.48 -11.84
CA CYS A 66 3.27 -1.15 -11.99
C CYS A 66 4.06 -0.34 -13.03
N LEU A 67 3.35 0.54 -13.74
CA LEU A 67 3.94 1.51 -14.67
C LEU A 67 3.38 2.92 -14.39
N ARG A 68 4.27 3.87 -14.09
CA ARG A 68 3.94 5.27 -13.76
C ARG A 68 4.57 6.24 -14.75
N VAL A 69 3.93 6.37 -15.92
CA VAL A 69 4.41 7.20 -17.04
C VAL A 69 3.36 8.18 -17.56
N SER A 70 2.20 8.25 -16.92
CA SER A 70 1.08 9.11 -17.33
C SER A 70 0.08 9.33 -16.19
N GLY A 71 -0.79 10.32 -16.36
CA GLY A 71 -1.85 10.63 -15.39
C GLY A 71 -1.35 11.30 -14.10
N LYS A 72 -2.12 11.15 -13.02
CA LYS A 72 -1.82 11.77 -11.71
C LYS A 72 -0.62 11.16 -10.99
N HIS A 73 -0.21 9.96 -11.36
CA HIS A 73 0.93 9.24 -10.77
C HIS A 73 1.97 9.01 -11.87
N ASN A 74 2.58 10.11 -12.32
CA ASN A 74 3.57 10.10 -13.38
C ASN A 74 4.93 10.52 -12.81
N ASP A 75 5.86 9.56 -12.75
CA ASP A 75 7.18 9.77 -12.17
C ASP A 75 8.24 10.00 -13.27
N LEU A 76 7.85 10.03 -14.55
CA LEU A 76 8.76 10.00 -15.71
C LEU A 76 9.81 11.12 -15.71
N GLU A 77 9.45 12.31 -15.24
CA GLU A 77 10.36 13.47 -15.21
C GLU A 77 11.47 13.33 -14.17
N GLU A 78 11.25 12.56 -13.09
CA GLU A 78 12.21 12.37 -12.00
C GLU A 78 13.15 11.17 -12.25
N VAL A 79 12.78 10.28 -13.19
CA VAL A 79 13.54 9.05 -13.46
C VAL A 79 14.92 9.37 -14.03
N GLY A 80 15.95 8.94 -13.29
CA GLY A 80 17.35 9.20 -13.63
C GLY A 80 17.89 10.53 -13.08
N ILE A 81 17.02 11.35 -12.46
CA ILE A 81 17.43 12.51 -11.67
C ILE A 81 17.75 12.08 -10.24
N ASP A 82 16.87 11.27 -9.63
CA ASP A 82 17.10 10.66 -8.33
C ASP A 82 17.32 9.15 -8.41
N THR A 83 17.50 8.54 -7.23
CA THR A 83 17.85 7.13 -7.07
C THR A 83 16.67 6.24 -6.67
N TYR A 84 15.44 6.77 -6.60
CA TYR A 84 14.31 6.05 -5.99
C TYR A 84 13.01 6.11 -6.80
N HIS A 85 12.89 6.97 -7.80
CA HIS A 85 11.79 6.91 -8.77
C HIS A 85 12.12 5.99 -9.95
N HIS A 86 11.13 5.20 -10.35
CA HIS A 86 11.20 4.27 -11.47
C HIS A 86 9.95 4.40 -12.32
N THR A 87 10.07 4.23 -13.64
CA THR A 87 8.89 4.11 -14.51
C THR A 87 8.16 2.80 -14.26
N MET A 88 8.89 1.67 -14.28
CA MET A 88 8.39 0.34 -13.97
C MET A 88 8.95 -0.14 -12.63
N PHE A 89 8.08 -0.65 -11.77
CA PHE A 89 8.47 -1.23 -10.48
C PHE A 89 7.48 -2.33 -10.06
N GLU A 90 7.83 -3.07 -9.02
CA GLU A 90 6.94 -4.02 -8.36
C GLU A 90 6.37 -3.41 -7.09
N MET A 91 5.05 -3.44 -6.96
CA MET A 91 4.32 -3.01 -5.78
C MET A 91 3.89 -4.24 -4.99
N LEU A 92 4.47 -4.44 -3.81
CA LEU A 92 4.05 -5.46 -2.86
C LEU A 92 2.78 -4.98 -2.15
N GLY A 93 1.67 -5.70 -2.27
CA GLY A 93 0.37 -5.28 -1.76
C GLY A 93 -0.36 -6.36 -0.98
N ASN A 94 -1.12 -5.94 0.04
CA ASN A 94 -2.08 -6.76 0.78
C ASN A 94 -3.43 -6.02 0.81
N TRP A 95 -4.52 -6.78 0.70
CA TRP A 95 -5.88 -6.24 0.63
C TRP A 95 -6.83 -7.01 1.53
N SER A 96 -7.71 -6.25 2.16
CA SER A 96 -8.88 -6.71 2.89
C SER A 96 -10.14 -6.29 2.15
N PHE A 97 -11.03 -7.24 1.87
CA PHE A 97 -12.34 -6.97 1.28
C PHE A 97 -13.41 -7.26 2.34
N GLY A 98 -13.69 -6.25 3.17
CA GLY A 98 -14.71 -6.32 4.21
C GLY A 98 -14.37 -7.29 5.36
N ASP A 99 -13.08 -7.46 5.68
CA ASP A 99 -12.62 -8.39 6.70
C ASP A 99 -11.87 -7.70 7.85
N TYR A 100 -10.57 -7.40 7.69
CA TYR A 100 -9.79 -6.62 8.65
C TYR A 100 -9.66 -5.15 8.20
N PHE A 101 -9.18 -4.28 9.11
CA PHE A 101 -9.00 -2.85 8.80
C PHE A 101 -7.69 -2.31 9.38
N LYS A 102 -7.69 -1.10 9.95
CA LYS A 102 -6.46 -0.40 10.37
C LYS A 102 -5.64 -1.15 11.41
N ALA A 103 -6.28 -1.77 12.39
CA ALA A 103 -5.58 -2.40 13.51
C ALA A 103 -4.66 -3.55 13.03
N GLU A 104 -5.20 -4.48 12.26
CA GLU A 104 -4.45 -5.60 11.71
C GLU A 104 -3.47 -5.13 10.63
N ALA A 105 -3.88 -4.21 9.75
CA ALA A 105 -3.00 -3.68 8.70
C ALA A 105 -1.73 -3.03 9.28
N ILE A 106 -1.87 -2.21 10.32
CA ILE A 106 -0.75 -1.56 11.01
C ILE A 106 0.12 -2.59 11.73
N GLN A 107 -0.50 -3.52 12.47
CA GLN A 107 0.22 -4.57 13.20
C GLN A 107 1.06 -5.43 12.25
N TRP A 108 0.48 -5.88 11.14
CA TRP A 108 1.18 -6.77 10.19
C TRP A 108 2.24 -6.02 9.38
N ALA A 109 2.01 -4.75 9.04
CA ALA A 109 3.06 -3.91 8.45
C ALA A 109 4.25 -3.78 9.41
N TRP A 110 4.01 -3.58 10.71
CA TRP A 110 5.05 -3.53 11.72
C TRP A 110 5.82 -4.85 11.83
N GLU A 111 5.12 -5.97 12.00
CA GLU A 111 5.73 -7.31 12.10
C GLU A 111 6.54 -7.67 10.85
N LEU A 112 6.10 -7.24 9.67
CA LEU A 112 6.86 -7.44 8.45
C LEU A 112 8.16 -6.61 8.46
N LEU A 113 8.07 -5.31 8.70
CA LEU A 113 9.23 -4.42 8.62
C LEU A 113 10.24 -4.67 9.73
N VAL A 114 9.77 -4.82 10.97
CA VAL A 114 10.62 -4.94 12.16
C VAL A 114 10.97 -6.39 12.44
N ASP A 115 9.99 -7.29 12.49
CA ASP A 115 10.28 -8.66 12.94
C ASP A 115 10.76 -9.55 11.78
N THR A 116 10.28 -9.35 10.55
CA THR A 116 10.70 -10.17 9.40
C THR A 116 11.93 -9.58 8.71
N PHE A 117 11.88 -8.29 8.35
CA PHE A 117 12.98 -7.62 7.66
C PHE A 117 14.05 -7.04 8.59
N GLN A 118 13.83 -7.08 9.92
CA GLN A 118 14.82 -6.64 10.91
C GLN A 118 15.26 -5.19 10.70
N ILE A 119 14.34 -4.33 10.22
CA ILE A 119 14.59 -2.89 10.12
C ILE A 119 14.57 -2.31 11.52
N ASP A 120 15.62 -1.57 11.87
CA ASP A 120 15.71 -0.85 13.13
C ASP A 120 14.50 0.09 13.30
N PRO A 121 13.63 -0.13 14.32
CA PRO A 121 12.50 0.74 14.62
C PRO A 121 12.89 2.21 14.77
N ALA A 122 14.12 2.49 15.24
CA ALA A 122 14.64 3.85 15.37
C ALA A 122 14.91 4.54 14.02
N ARG A 123 14.65 3.89 12.89
CA ARG A 123 14.69 4.49 11.55
C ARG A 123 13.32 4.68 10.92
N LEU A 124 12.26 4.17 11.56
CA LEU A 124 10.91 4.25 11.04
C LEU A 124 10.23 5.54 11.50
N TYR A 125 9.44 6.09 10.58
CA TYR A 125 8.52 7.20 10.76
C TYR A 125 7.21 6.82 10.09
N VAL A 126 6.11 7.26 10.66
CA VAL A 126 4.77 7.04 10.10
C VAL A 126 4.02 8.35 10.02
N THR A 127 3.14 8.43 9.04
CA THR A 127 2.26 9.57 8.82
C THR A 127 0.82 9.11 8.88
N TYR A 128 -0.08 9.95 9.36
CA TYR A 128 -1.53 9.71 9.30
C TYR A 128 -2.24 10.94 8.72
N PHE A 129 -3.47 10.73 8.24
CA PHE A 129 -4.27 11.81 7.67
C PHE A 129 -4.64 12.83 8.76
N GLY A 130 -4.13 14.06 8.60
CA GLY A 130 -4.29 15.15 9.55
C GLY A 130 -5.65 15.87 9.48
N GLY A 131 -6.57 15.42 8.64
CA GLY A 131 -7.85 16.09 8.38
C GLY A 131 -7.78 17.05 7.19
N ASP A 132 -8.96 17.44 6.71
CA ASP A 132 -9.13 18.50 5.71
C ASP A 132 -10.41 19.29 6.03
N GLU A 133 -10.24 20.51 6.54
CA GLU A 133 -11.36 21.39 6.89
C GLU A 133 -12.21 21.77 5.67
N ALA A 134 -11.62 21.83 4.47
CA ALA A 134 -12.34 22.24 3.26
C ALA A 134 -13.41 21.24 2.85
N ASP A 135 -13.20 19.94 3.14
CA ASP A 135 -14.17 18.88 2.89
C ASP A 135 -14.89 18.41 4.16
N GLY A 136 -14.63 19.05 5.32
CA GLY A 136 -15.17 18.65 6.61
C GLY A 136 -14.73 17.26 7.05
N LEU A 137 -13.49 16.87 6.72
CA LEU A 137 -12.91 15.58 7.08
C LEU A 137 -12.04 15.71 8.33
N GLU A 138 -12.40 14.98 9.37
CA GLU A 138 -11.66 14.95 10.63
C GLU A 138 -10.32 14.21 10.50
N PRO A 139 -9.33 14.52 11.36
CA PRO A 139 -8.08 13.77 11.42
C PRO A 139 -8.30 12.29 11.76
N ASP A 140 -7.51 11.41 11.15
CA ASP A 140 -7.52 9.97 11.43
C ASP A 140 -6.78 9.65 12.75
N THR A 141 -7.40 10.03 13.86
CA THR A 141 -6.88 9.78 15.21
C THR A 141 -6.82 8.30 15.58
N GLU A 142 -7.65 7.47 14.94
CA GLU A 142 -7.60 6.01 15.10
C GLU A 142 -6.27 5.44 14.61
N ALA A 143 -5.82 5.81 13.40
CA ALA A 143 -4.53 5.38 12.89
C ALA A 143 -3.36 5.87 13.78
N ARG A 144 -3.42 7.14 14.22
CA ARG A 144 -2.43 7.70 15.17
C ARG A 144 -2.32 6.84 16.44
N ASP A 145 -3.46 6.51 17.06
CA ASP A 145 -3.48 5.81 18.34
C ASP A 145 -3.08 4.33 18.20
N LEU A 146 -3.34 3.71 17.05
CA LEU A 146 -2.82 2.39 16.71
C LEU A 146 -1.29 2.41 16.58
N TRP A 147 -0.73 3.41 15.90
CA TRP A 147 0.73 3.56 15.74
C TRP A 147 1.46 3.85 17.05
N LYS A 148 0.82 4.53 18.02
CA LYS A 148 1.39 4.78 19.36
C LYS A 148 1.75 3.52 20.14
N LYS A 149 1.23 2.35 19.73
CA LYS A 149 1.60 1.05 20.31
C LYS A 149 3.00 0.58 19.87
N HIS A 150 3.52 1.13 18.76
CA HIS A 150 4.76 0.69 18.12
C HIS A 150 5.84 1.76 18.11
N LEU A 151 5.46 3.03 17.94
CA LEU A 151 6.39 4.15 17.80
C LEU A 151 6.15 5.24 18.84
N PRO A 152 7.20 5.95 19.25
CA PRO A 152 7.03 7.16 20.05
C PRO A 152 6.35 8.25 19.23
N GLU A 153 5.67 9.16 19.93
CA GLU A 153 4.79 10.16 19.32
C GLU A 153 5.52 11.16 18.40
N ASP A 154 6.80 11.44 18.65
CA ASP A 154 7.65 12.30 17.82
C ASP A 154 7.95 11.72 16.41
N ARG A 155 7.55 10.47 16.16
CA ARG A 155 7.68 9.78 14.86
C ARG A 155 6.36 9.51 14.16
N ILE A 156 5.25 9.99 14.73
CA ILE A 156 3.89 9.81 14.22
C ILE A 156 3.37 11.18 13.81
N MET A 157 3.41 11.50 12.52
CA MET A 157 3.19 12.88 12.05
C MET A 157 1.84 13.05 11.34
N PRO A 158 1.06 14.10 11.67
CA PRO A 158 -0.13 14.45 10.90
C PRO A 158 0.27 15.14 9.60
N PHE A 159 -0.19 14.60 8.47
CA PHE A 159 0.12 15.13 7.14
C PHE A 159 -1.16 15.46 6.37
N SER A 160 -1.02 16.27 5.32
CA SER A 160 -2.14 16.88 4.60
C SER A 160 -2.92 15.88 3.74
N ARG A 161 -4.07 16.31 3.21
CA ARG A 161 -4.82 15.56 2.20
C ARG A 161 -3.98 15.16 0.98
N LYS A 162 -3.05 16.02 0.55
CA LYS A 162 -2.20 15.74 -0.62
C LYS A 162 -1.36 14.48 -0.43
N ASP A 163 -0.91 14.23 0.79
CA ASP A 163 0.09 13.20 1.10
C ASP A 163 -0.53 11.94 1.74
N ASN A 164 -1.66 12.10 2.44
CA ASN A 164 -2.29 11.05 3.23
C ASN A 164 -3.76 10.77 2.88
N PHE A 165 -4.22 11.23 1.71
CA PHE A 165 -5.51 10.83 1.13
C PHE A 165 -5.27 10.31 -0.29
N TRP A 166 -5.34 8.98 -0.45
CA TRP A 166 -5.02 8.28 -1.68
C TRP A 166 -6.28 7.84 -2.44
#